data_AF-A0A2I0SGT8-F1
#
_entry.id   AF-A0A2I0SGT8-F1
#
_cell.length_a   1.000
_cell.length_b   1.000
_cell.length_c   1.000
_cell.angle_alpha   90.00
_cell.angle_beta   90.00
_cell.angle_gamma   90.00
#
_symmetry.space_group_name_H-M   'P 1'
#
loop_
_entity.id
_entity.type
_entity.pdbx_description
1 polymer ?
#
loop_
_entity_poly.entity_id
_entity_poly.type
_entity_poly.pdbx_seq_one_letter_code
_entity_poly.pdbx_strand_id
1 'polypeptide(L)'
;MATLPNPLPRLTADPSGRALGLDLPPGGLVDTTIDGPWHEPLLWRAEDRTAPGDWAALSAARNSGLLPVLLDLDDAQDDLGGWELAPDEMSYAGDHDPEEVLAEFWEEHAAYEPDADEDRPGEEEADEVYGRGPTVAEMVAPYGPLWPGLAAATPLDADPNARAAEIADSLARSGSWLKRPRLALVPARRSADIPAAIGWSGPLNHENDVARLCAVLRSWEDRFGIRVIALAFDRLVLSVAAPPTTTAEAEAVAAEHFAFCPDNIAQGDHDTLREYAEHEVLNGRVWSFWWD
;
A
#
# COMPACT_ATOMS: atom_id res chain seq x y z
N MET A 1 -12.20 21.64 3.16
CA MET A 1 -12.03 20.43 2.33
C MET A 1 -12.84 20.62 1.05
N ALA A 2 -12.20 20.80 -0.11
CA ALA A 2 -12.92 20.75 -1.38
C ALA A 2 -13.01 19.27 -1.77
N THR A 3 -14.00 18.56 -1.24
CA THR A 3 -14.30 17.19 -1.62
C THR A 3 -14.60 17.20 -3.12
N LEU A 4 -13.90 16.35 -3.89
CA LEU A 4 -14.37 16.12 -5.25
C LEU A 4 -15.78 15.55 -5.17
N PRO A 5 -16.67 15.95 -6.09
CA PRO A 5 -17.98 15.34 -6.15
C PRO A 5 -17.79 13.83 -6.35
N ASN A 6 -18.26 13.02 -5.40
CA ASN A 6 -18.23 11.57 -5.54
C ASN A 6 -19.11 11.17 -6.74
N PRO A 7 -18.55 10.57 -7.79
CA PRO A 7 -19.30 10.20 -8.99
C PRO A 7 -20.03 8.86 -8.84
N LEU A 8 -19.69 8.05 -7.82
CA LEU A 8 -20.24 6.71 -7.60
C LEU A 8 -21.77 6.65 -7.45
N PRO A 9 -22.46 7.61 -6.79
CA PRO A 9 -23.92 7.60 -6.73
C PRO A 9 -24.62 7.58 -8.09
N ARG A 10 -23.94 7.99 -9.18
CA ARG A 10 -24.50 7.89 -10.53
C ARG A 10 -24.63 6.45 -11.03
N LEU A 11 -23.83 5.52 -10.50
CA LEU A 11 -23.86 4.11 -10.86
C LEU A 11 -25.12 3.40 -10.34
N THR A 12 -25.82 3.96 -9.35
CA THR A 12 -27.13 3.42 -8.92
C THR A 12 -28.18 3.51 -10.02
N ALA A 13 -28.17 4.60 -10.79
CA ALA A 13 -29.11 4.81 -11.91
C ALA A 13 -28.59 4.25 -13.25
N ASP A 14 -27.27 4.13 -13.39
CA ASP A 14 -26.60 3.56 -14.56
C ASP A 14 -25.47 2.61 -14.13
N PRO A 15 -25.79 1.34 -13.79
CA PRO A 15 -24.79 0.37 -13.32
C PRO A 15 -23.68 0.07 -14.33
N SER A 16 -23.92 0.32 -15.62
CA SER A 16 -22.91 0.16 -16.67
C SER A 16 -21.89 1.30 -16.71
N GLY A 17 -22.13 2.40 -16.00
CA GLY A 17 -21.22 3.54 -15.94
C GLY A 17 -21.13 4.38 -17.22
N ARG A 18 -22.04 4.21 -18.18
CA ARG A 18 -22.04 4.93 -19.46
C ARG A 18 -22.17 6.44 -19.30
N ALA A 19 -22.91 6.89 -18.31
CA ALA A 19 -23.02 8.31 -17.93
C ALA A 19 -21.67 8.91 -17.48
N LEU A 20 -20.72 8.07 -17.06
CA LEU A 20 -19.35 8.43 -16.72
C LEU A 20 -18.35 8.12 -17.85
N GLY A 21 -18.84 7.69 -19.03
CA GLY A 21 -18.01 7.28 -20.17
C GLY A 21 -17.37 5.90 -19.99
N LEU A 22 -17.93 5.05 -19.13
CA LEU A 22 -17.42 3.71 -18.81
C LEU A 22 -18.31 2.61 -19.39
N ASP A 23 -17.77 1.40 -19.45
CA ASP A 23 -18.48 0.16 -19.74
C ASP A 23 -18.11 -0.85 -18.66
N LEU A 24 -18.71 -0.67 -17.47
CA LEU A 24 -18.39 -1.46 -16.29
C LEU A 24 -18.95 -2.88 -16.41
N PRO A 25 -18.20 -3.91 -16.01
CA PRO A 25 -18.74 -5.26 -15.85
C PRO A 25 -19.77 -5.30 -14.70
N PRO A 26 -20.47 -6.44 -14.48
CA PRO A 26 -21.30 -6.62 -13.30
C PRO A 26 -20.52 -6.32 -12.01
N GLY A 27 -21.15 -5.58 -11.09
CA GLY A 27 -20.51 -5.06 -9.90
C GLY A 27 -21.49 -4.33 -8.98
N GLY A 28 -21.04 -4.07 -7.76
CA GLY A 28 -21.83 -3.43 -6.71
C GLY A 28 -21.14 -2.20 -6.13
N LEU A 29 -21.94 -1.27 -5.62
CA LEU A 29 -21.47 -0.20 -4.77
C LEU A 29 -21.24 -0.73 -3.34
N VAL A 30 -20.20 -0.26 -2.70
CA VAL A 30 -19.87 -0.57 -1.31
C VAL A 30 -20.02 0.72 -0.50
N ASP A 31 -20.94 0.70 0.45
CA ASP A 31 -21.31 1.83 1.31
C ASP A 31 -21.38 1.41 2.78
N THR A 32 -20.71 0.33 3.17
CA THR A 32 -20.67 -0.17 4.55
C THR A 32 -19.30 0.07 5.17
N THR A 33 -19.31 0.51 6.43
CA THR A 33 -18.15 0.77 7.31
C THR A 33 -18.28 -0.06 8.59
N ILE A 34 -17.25 -0.05 9.45
CA ILE A 34 -17.30 -0.69 10.77
C ILE A 34 -18.49 -0.18 11.62
N ASP A 35 -18.85 1.10 11.50
CA ASP A 35 -19.96 1.73 12.23
C ASP A 35 -21.32 1.65 11.50
N GLY A 36 -21.39 0.94 10.38
CA GLY A 36 -22.60 0.71 9.59
C GLY A 36 -22.64 1.47 8.26
N PRO A 37 -23.83 1.84 7.74
CA PRO A 37 -23.94 2.48 6.43
C PRO A 37 -23.30 3.86 6.38
N TRP A 38 -22.45 4.07 5.37
CA TRP A 38 -21.87 5.36 5.02
C TRP A 38 -22.86 6.21 4.22
N HIS A 39 -22.72 7.53 4.30
CA HIS A 39 -23.64 8.47 3.67
C HIS A 39 -23.50 8.53 2.14
N GLU A 40 -22.41 7.98 1.60
CA GLU A 40 -22.16 7.84 0.17
C GLU A 40 -21.39 6.53 -0.13
N PRO A 41 -21.38 6.02 -1.38
CA PRO A 41 -20.56 4.85 -1.70
C PRO A 41 -19.06 5.17 -1.60
N LEU A 42 -18.30 4.29 -0.95
CA LEU A 42 -16.85 4.38 -0.80
C LEU A 42 -16.14 3.90 -2.06
N LEU A 43 -16.63 2.82 -2.68
CA LEU A 43 -16.07 2.26 -3.90
C LEU A 43 -17.12 1.50 -4.69
N TRP A 44 -16.85 1.30 -5.98
CA TRP A 44 -17.52 0.29 -6.79
C TRP A 44 -16.61 -0.92 -6.95
N ARG A 45 -17.15 -2.14 -6.88
CA ARG A 45 -16.41 -3.41 -6.97
C ARG A 45 -17.05 -4.35 -7.99
N ALA A 46 -16.26 -4.91 -8.89
CA ALA A 46 -16.67 -5.95 -9.82
C ALA A 46 -17.04 -7.25 -9.08
N GLU A 47 -18.05 -7.97 -9.58
CA GLU A 47 -18.45 -9.28 -9.05
C GLU A 47 -17.45 -10.38 -9.41
N ASP A 48 -16.97 -10.35 -10.66
CA ASP A 48 -16.08 -11.36 -11.21
C ASP A 48 -14.60 -11.07 -10.92
N ARG A 49 -13.80 -12.14 -10.93
CA ARG A 49 -12.34 -12.04 -10.85
C ARG A 49 -11.82 -11.19 -12.02
N THR A 50 -10.89 -10.29 -11.74
CA THR A 50 -10.19 -9.49 -12.74
C THR A 50 -9.47 -10.39 -13.75
N ALA A 51 -9.67 -10.11 -15.03
CA ALA A 51 -8.92 -10.68 -16.14
C ALA A 51 -7.86 -9.68 -16.67
N PRO A 52 -6.79 -10.17 -17.32
CA PRO A 52 -5.85 -9.29 -18.01
C PRO A 52 -6.55 -8.40 -19.04
N GLY A 53 -6.25 -7.10 -19.01
CA GLY A 53 -6.86 -6.05 -19.85
C GLY A 53 -7.94 -5.24 -19.14
N ASP A 54 -8.57 -5.75 -18.07
CA ASP A 54 -9.67 -5.07 -17.41
C ASP A 54 -9.24 -3.74 -16.75
N TRP A 55 -8.04 -3.73 -16.14
CA TRP A 55 -7.48 -2.51 -15.56
C TRP A 55 -7.29 -1.41 -16.61
N ALA A 56 -6.72 -1.78 -17.76
CA ALA A 56 -6.47 -0.85 -18.86
C ALA A 56 -7.79 -0.31 -19.46
N ALA A 57 -8.83 -1.15 -19.53
CA ALA A 57 -10.16 -0.77 -19.98
C ALA A 57 -10.80 0.32 -19.10
N LEU A 58 -10.49 0.34 -17.80
CA LEU A 58 -10.99 1.37 -16.86
C LEU A 58 -10.10 2.61 -16.74
N SER A 59 -9.06 2.75 -17.56
CA SER A 59 -8.19 3.94 -17.56
C SER A 59 -8.97 5.26 -17.74
N ALA A 60 -10.06 5.24 -18.51
CA ALA A 60 -10.93 6.39 -18.74
C ALA A 60 -11.68 6.86 -17.47
N ALA A 61 -11.85 5.99 -16.45
CA ALA A 61 -12.51 6.32 -15.19
C ALA A 61 -11.80 7.44 -14.43
N ARG A 62 -10.48 7.57 -14.65
CA ARG A 62 -9.65 8.64 -14.07
C ARG A 62 -10.14 10.03 -14.47
N ASN A 63 -10.72 10.19 -15.67
CA ASN A 63 -11.28 11.47 -16.12
C ASN A 63 -12.50 11.91 -15.31
N SER A 64 -13.15 10.95 -14.64
CA SER A 64 -14.31 11.16 -13.78
C SER A 64 -13.92 11.20 -12.30
N GLY A 65 -12.63 11.15 -11.96
CA GLY A 65 -12.15 11.12 -10.57
C GLY A 65 -12.22 9.75 -9.90
N LEU A 66 -12.37 8.67 -10.69
CA LEU A 66 -12.37 7.29 -10.22
C LEU A 66 -11.05 6.62 -10.56
N LEU A 67 -10.38 6.05 -9.56
CA LEU A 67 -9.11 5.37 -9.72
C LEU A 67 -9.29 3.86 -9.58
N PRO A 68 -8.75 3.05 -10.50
CA PRO A 68 -8.78 1.60 -10.38
C PRO A 68 -7.86 1.11 -9.27
N VAL A 69 -8.29 0.05 -8.58
CA VAL A 69 -7.50 -0.73 -7.61
C VAL A 69 -7.99 -2.19 -7.64
N LEU A 70 -7.11 -3.15 -7.40
CA LEU A 70 -7.47 -4.56 -7.21
C LEU A 70 -7.70 -4.82 -5.72
N LEU A 71 -8.81 -5.47 -5.38
CA LEU A 71 -9.09 -5.91 -4.02
C LEU A 71 -8.93 -7.43 -3.98
N ASP A 72 -7.98 -7.93 -3.20
CA ASP A 72 -7.80 -9.37 -3.00
C ASP A 72 -8.60 -9.84 -1.78
N LEU A 73 -9.72 -10.49 -2.06
CA LEU A 73 -10.66 -10.97 -1.05
C LEU A 73 -10.40 -12.46 -0.82
N ASP A 74 -9.92 -12.84 0.36
CA ASP A 74 -9.66 -14.24 0.71
C ASP A 74 -10.97 -15.05 0.86
N ASP A 75 -10.88 -16.38 0.72
CA ASP A 75 -12.00 -17.32 0.74
C ASP A 75 -12.82 -17.29 2.06
N ALA A 76 -12.24 -16.78 3.15
CA ALA A 76 -12.91 -16.63 4.44
C ALA A 76 -13.72 -15.33 4.57
N GLN A 77 -13.39 -14.31 3.78
CA GLN A 77 -13.93 -12.95 3.85
C GLN A 77 -14.46 -12.53 2.46
N ASP A 78 -15.39 -13.30 1.90
CA ASP A 78 -16.04 -12.99 0.60
C ASP A 78 -16.82 -11.65 0.62
N ASP A 79 -16.81 -10.94 1.76
CA ASP A 79 -17.21 -9.55 1.92
C ASP A 79 -16.05 -8.66 2.38
N LEU A 80 -16.07 -7.39 1.96
CA LEU A 80 -15.24 -6.33 2.53
C LEU A 80 -15.67 -5.97 3.97
N GLY A 81 -16.70 -6.64 4.52
CA GLY A 81 -17.17 -6.41 5.88
C GLY A 81 -16.11 -6.79 6.90
N GLY A 82 -15.31 -7.82 6.62
CA GLY A 82 -14.15 -8.20 7.42
C GLY A 82 -13.01 -7.18 7.42
N TRP A 83 -12.98 -6.23 6.48
CA TRP A 83 -11.91 -5.21 6.42
C TRP A 83 -12.19 -4.00 7.32
N GLU A 84 -13.36 -3.93 7.96
CA GLU A 84 -13.65 -2.91 8.97
C GLU A 84 -13.32 -1.47 8.53
N LEU A 85 -13.76 -1.12 7.31
CA LEU A 85 -13.47 0.18 6.71
C LEU A 85 -13.93 1.33 7.62
N ALA A 86 -13.05 2.28 7.93
CA ALA A 86 -13.27 3.38 8.88
C ALA A 86 -12.86 4.76 8.31
N PRO A 87 -13.56 5.28 7.28
CA PRO A 87 -13.18 6.51 6.60
C PRO A 87 -13.30 7.79 7.45
N ASP A 88 -14.06 7.78 8.55
CA ASP A 88 -14.15 8.88 9.52
C ASP A 88 -12.95 8.97 10.47
N GLU A 89 -12.22 7.87 10.66
CA GLU A 89 -10.98 7.85 11.46
C GLU A 89 -9.79 8.41 10.67
N MET A 90 -9.92 8.54 9.34
CA MET A 90 -8.86 9.04 8.48
C MET A 90 -8.80 10.57 8.46
N SER A 91 -7.63 11.11 8.75
CA SER A 91 -7.38 12.53 8.52
C SER A 91 -7.11 12.82 7.03
N TYR A 92 -6.77 14.06 6.67
CA TYR A 92 -6.42 14.38 5.29
C TYR A 92 -4.92 14.18 5.06
N ALA A 93 -4.57 13.30 4.12
CA ALA A 93 -3.17 12.99 3.78
C ALA A 93 -2.31 14.19 3.31
N GLY A 94 -2.90 15.37 3.10
CA GLY A 94 -2.16 16.60 2.76
C GLY A 94 -1.83 17.47 3.97
N ASP A 95 -2.34 17.11 5.14
CA ASP A 95 -2.05 17.79 6.40
C ASP A 95 -0.79 17.22 7.08
N HIS A 96 -0.22 16.13 6.55
CA HIS A 96 0.97 15.46 7.06
C HIS A 96 2.18 15.68 6.14
N ASP A 97 3.35 15.84 6.74
CA ASP A 97 4.62 15.87 6.03
C ASP A 97 5.22 14.46 5.96
N PRO A 98 5.57 13.94 4.77
CA PRO A 98 6.06 12.57 4.62
C PRO A 98 7.43 12.34 5.27
N GLU A 99 8.29 13.35 5.37
CA GLU A 99 9.60 13.23 6.02
C GLU A 99 9.44 13.17 7.54
N GLU A 100 8.56 14.00 8.11
CA GLU A 100 8.25 13.96 9.54
C GLU A 100 7.62 12.61 9.94
N VAL A 101 6.66 12.11 9.15
CA VAL A 101 6.03 10.80 9.39
C VAL A 101 7.05 9.66 9.37
N LEU A 102 7.91 9.60 8.35
CA LEU A 102 8.93 8.54 8.26
C LEU A 102 10.00 8.66 9.34
N ALA A 103 10.38 9.88 9.73
CA ALA A 103 11.33 10.10 10.81
C ALA A 103 10.78 9.62 12.16
N GLU A 104 9.51 9.88 12.45
CA GLU A 104 8.82 9.40 13.66
C GLU A 104 8.77 7.87 13.70
N PHE A 105 8.34 7.22 12.62
CA PHE A 105 8.30 5.75 12.56
C PHE A 105 9.70 5.13 12.62
N TRP A 106 10.71 5.76 11.99
CA TRP A 106 12.09 5.29 12.11
C TRP A 106 12.58 5.35 13.55
N GLU A 107 12.30 6.43 14.29
CA GLU A 107 12.67 6.54 15.70
C GLU A 107 12.01 5.42 16.53
N GLU A 108 10.74 5.13 16.29
CA GLU A 108 10.02 4.05 16.96
C GLU A 108 10.64 2.66 16.71
N HIS A 109 11.04 2.36 15.48
CA HIS A 109 11.49 1.01 15.11
C HIS A 109 13.01 0.81 15.20
N ALA A 110 13.80 1.83 14.84
CA ALA A 110 15.26 1.74 14.74
C ALA A 110 15.99 2.25 15.99
N ALA A 111 15.35 3.09 16.82
CA ALA A 111 15.94 3.55 18.08
C ALA A 111 15.50 2.71 19.29
N TYR A 112 14.57 1.77 19.11
CA TYR A 112 14.20 0.80 20.15
C TYR A 112 15.33 -0.23 20.32
N GLU A 113 16.28 0.08 21.20
CA GLU A 113 17.13 -0.94 21.81
C GLU A 113 16.44 -1.38 23.11
N PRO A 114 15.99 -2.65 23.25
CA PRO A 114 15.59 -3.14 24.55
C PRO A 114 16.76 -2.99 25.52
N ASP A 115 16.48 -2.59 26.76
CA ASP A 115 17.52 -2.41 27.77
C ASP A 115 18.38 -3.68 27.83
N ALA A 116 19.71 -3.55 27.79
CA ALA A 116 20.63 -4.69 27.82
C ALA A 116 20.52 -5.57 29.10
N ASP A 117 19.77 -5.08 30.10
CA ASP A 117 19.44 -5.76 31.36
C ASP A 117 17.98 -6.27 31.41
N GLU A 118 17.21 -6.11 30.33
CA GLU A 118 15.87 -6.69 30.21
C GLU A 118 16.01 -8.20 29.98
N ASP A 119 16.05 -8.96 31.07
CA ASP A 119 15.97 -10.43 31.04
C ASP A 119 14.71 -10.84 30.28
N ARG A 120 14.85 -11.24 29.02
CA ARG A 120 13.79 -11.85 28.22
C ARG A 120 13.81 -13.35 28.47
N PRO A 121 12.93 -13.89 29.35
CA PRO A 121 12.96 -15.31 29.68
C PRO A 121 12.72 -16.15 28.42
N GLY A 122 13.71 -16.98 28.06
CA GLY A 122 13.67 -17.87 26.90
C GLY A 122 14.41 -17.37 25.66
N GLU A 123 14.99 -16.16 25.68
CA GLU A 123 15.78 -15.64 24.55
C GLU A 123 17.05 -16.46 24.32
N GLU A 124 17.79 -16.81 25.37
CA GLU A 124 18.96 -17.69 25.26
C GLU A 124 18.61 -19.09 24.73
N GLU A 125 17.49 -19.67 25.16
CA GLU A 125 17.01 -20.96 24.66
C GLU A 125 16.53 -20.87 23.20
N ALA A 126 15.90 -19.75 22.80
CA ALA A 126 15.49 -19.51 21.42
C ALA A 126 16.71 -19.32 20.50
N ASP A 127 17.72 -18.55 20.94
CA ASP A 127 18.99 -18.37 20.22
C ASP A 127 19.74 -19.70 20.04
N GLU A 128 19.70 -20.60 21.03
CA GLU A 128 20.29 -21.94 20.91
C GLU A 128 19.55 -22.82 19.88
N VAL A 129 18.24 -22.66 19.73
CA VAL A 129 17.40 -23.48 18.84
C VAL A 129 17.33 -22.93 17.41
N TYR A 130 17.19 -21.61 17.26
CA TYR A 130 16.93 -20.93 16.00
C TYR A 130 18.11 -20.09 15.49
N GLY A 131 19.14 -19.91 16.31
CA GLY A 131 20.25 -19.00 16.03
C GLY A 131 19.90 -17.56 16.44
N ARG A 132 20.92 -16.81 16.86
CA ARG A 132 20.78 -15.39 17.19
C ARG A 132 20.40 -14.60 15.94
N GLY A 133 19.25 -13.93 15.97
CA GLY A 133 18.84 -12.99 14.93
C GLY A 133 19.72 -11.73 14.89
N PRO A 134 19.62 -10.93 13.82
CA PRO A 134 20.33 -9.65 13.74
C PRO A 134 19.85 -8.70 14.84
N THR A 135 20.77 -7.95 15.43
CA THR A 135 20.39 -6.80 16.27
C THR A 135 19.74 -5.71 15.43
N VAL A 136 18.97 -4.80 16.05
CA VAL A 136 18.37 -3.65 15.34
C VAL A 136 19.43 -2.86 14.56
N ALA A 137 20.60 -2.62 15.17
CA ALA A 137 21.72 -1.93 14.52
C ALA A 137 22.28 -2.69 13.31
N GLU A 138 22.31 -4.02 13.33
CA GLU A 138 22.72 -4.85 12.19
C GLU A 138 21.64 -4.87 11.11
N MET A 139 20.37 -4.91 11.51
CA MET A 139 19.21 -4.91 10.62
C MET A 139 19.14 -3.62 9.80
N VAL A 140 19.33 -2.45 10.42
CA VAL A 140 19.20 -1.15 9.73
C VAL A 140 20.49 -0.64 9.07
N ALA A 141 21.60 -1.39 9.16
CA ALA A 141 22.85 -1.02 8.51
C ALA A 141 22.67 -0.85 6.98
N PRO A 142 23.35 0.11 6.30
CA PRO A 142 24.44 0.98 6.77
C PRO A 142 24.00 2.13 7.67
N TYR A 143 22.70 2.30 7.86
CA TYR A 143 22.17 3.37 8.69
C TYR A 143 22.30 3.01 10.17
N GLY A 144 22.11 4.02 11.02
CA GLY A 144 22.08 3.85 12.47
C GLY A 144 20.70 4.22 13.01
N PRO A 145 20.58 4.50 14.32
CA PRO A 145 19.30 4.84 14.93
C PRO A 145 18.73 6.19 14.45
N LEU A 146 19.54 7.01 13.79
CA LEU A 146 19.11 8.31 13.26
C LEU A 146 18.52 8.14 11.86
N TRP A 147 17.38 8.80 11.64
CA TRP A 147 16.71 8.85 10.35
C TRP A 147 17.64 9.34 9.23
N PRO A 148 17.87 8.55 8.16
CA PRO A 148 18.76 8.93 7.06
C PRO A 148 18.21 10.01 6.11
N GLY A 149 16.92 10.37 6.21
CA GLY A 149 16.27 11.30 5.30
C GLY A 149 15.62 10.62 4.10
N LEU A 150 14.83 11.39 3.34
CA LEU A 150 14.17 10.89 2.13
C LEU A 150 15.20 10.58 1.02
N ALA A 151 15.01 9.45 0.35
CA ALA A 151 15.71 9.08 -0.86
C ALA A 151 15.45 10.09 -1.99
N ALA A 152 16.43 10.29 -2.86
CA ALA A 152 16.29 11.17 -4.00
C ALA A 152 15.28 10.60 -5.02
N ALA A 153 14.57 11.49 -5.72
CA ALA A 153 13.75 11.10 -6.86
C ALA A 153 14.61 10.52 -7.98
N THR A 154 14.08 9.51 -8.67
CA THR A 154 14.72 8.88 -9.82
C THR A 154 13.95 9.23 -11.11
N PRO A 155 14.63 9.29 -12.27
CA PRO A 155 13.97 9.59 -13.52
C PRO A 155 13.02 8.44 -13.92
N LEU A 156 11.80 8.80 -14.36
CA LEU A 156 10.81 7.84 -14.85
C LEU A 156 11.36 6.97 -15.99
N ASP A 157 11.19 5.65 -15.84
CA ASP A 157 11.52 4.65 -16.86
C ASP A 157 10.36 4.44 -17.85
N ALA A 158 9.14 4.75 -17.43
CA ALA A 158 7.89 4.54 -18.16
C ALA A 158 6.81 5.51 -17.67
N ASP A 159 5.69 5.60 -18.40
CA ASP A 159 4.49 6.26 -17.89
C ASP A 159 3.94 5.48 -16.68
N PRO A 160 3.69 6.15 -15.53
CA PRO A 160 3.17 5.50 -14.33
C PRO A 160 1.88 4.70 -14.52
N ASN A 161 0.96 5.18 -15.36
CA ASN A 161 -0.31 4.49 -15.57
C ASN A 161 -0.16 3.30 -16.52
N ALA A 162 0.75 3.40 -17.50
CA ALA A 162 1.12 2.27 -18.35
C ALA A 162 1.79 1.16 -17.52
N ARG A 163 2.75 1.51 -16.66
CA ARG A 163 3.39 0.56 -15.73
C ARG A 163 2.39 -0.08 -14.79
N ALA A 164 1.47 0.70 -14.23
CA ALA A 164 0.38 0.19 -13.40
C ALA A 164 -0.47 -0.87 -14.13
N ALA A 165 -0.86 -0.60 -15.38
CA ALA A 165 -1.63 -1.55 -16.18
C ALA A 165 -0.85 -2.85 -16.47
N GLU A 166 0.44 -2.75 -16.79
CA GLU A 166 1.30 -3.93 -17.01
C GLU A 166 1.40 -4.83 -15.78
N ILE A 167 1.59 -4.22 -14.59
CA ILE A 167 1.66 -4.95 -13.32
C ILE A 167 0.30 -5.54 -12.95
N ALA A 168 -0.80 -4.77 -13.09
CA ALA A 168 -2.15 -5.25 -12.84
C ALA A 168 -2.51 -6.46 -13.72
N ASP A 169 -2.16 -6.44 -15.01
CA ASP A 169 -2.34 -7.58 -15.92
C ASP A 169 -1.54 -8.81 -15.47
N SER A 170 -0.35 -8.59 -14.90
CA SER A 170 0.45 -9.68 -14.36
C SER A 170 -0.16 -10.30 -13.11
N LEU A 171 -0.72 -9.47 -12.22
CA LEU A 171 -1.40 -9.90 -11.01
C LEU A 171 -2.76 -10.55 -11.29
N ALA A 172 -3.42 -10.19 -12.39
CA ALA A 172 -4.69 -10.79 -12.81
C ALA A 172 -4.53 -12.22 -13.39
N ARG A 173 -3.33 -12.59 -13.86
CA ARG A 173 -3.07 -13.94 -14.40
C ARG A 173 -3.16 -15.02 -13.32
N SER A 174 -3.65 -16.20 -13.72
CA SER A 174 -3.66 -17.39 -12.85
C SER A 174 -2.24 -17.76 -12.42
N GLY A 175 -2.04 -17.99 -11.11
CA GLY A 175 -0.73 -18.29 -10.52
C GLY A 175 -0.01 -17.10 -9.91
N SER A 176 -0.61 -15.90 -9.95
CA SER A 176 -0.20 -14.83 -9.02
C SER A 176 -0.54 -15.23 -7.58
N TRP A 177 0.12 -14.56 -6.62
CA TRP A 177 -0.15 -14.76 -5.20
C TRP A 177 -1.50 -14.15 -4.77
N LEU A 178 -2.11 -13.28 -5.59
CA LEU A 178 -3.47 -12.80 -5.35
C LEU A 178 -4.45 -13.94 -5.55
N LYS A 179 -5.21 -14.25 -4.49
CA LYS A 179 -6.12 -15.40 -4.48
C LYS A 179 -7.31 -15.16 -5.41
N ARG A 180 -7.96 -14.00 -5.26
CA ARG A 180 -9.24 -13.64 -5.87
C ARG A 180 -9.31 -12.13 -6.16
N PRO A 181 -8.39 -11.59 -6.98
CA PRO A 181 -8.40 -10.16 -7.29
C PRO A 181 -9.72 -9.74 -7.95
N ARG A 182 -10.38 -8.75 -7.35
CA ARG A 182 -11.57 -8.07 -7.88
C ARG A 182 -11.21 -6.65 -8.28
N LEU A 183 -11.68 -6.22 -9.43
CA LEU A 183 -11.45 -4.84 -9.87
C LEU A 183 -12.37 -3.90 -9.12
N ALA A 184 -11.85 -2.79 -8.62
CA ALA A 184 -12.62 -1.76 -7.96
C ALA A 184 -12.29 -0.36 -8.49
N LEU A 185 -13.21 0.57 -8.29
CA LEU A 185 -13.08 1.99 -8.59
C LEU A 185 -13.33 2.82 -7.33
N VAL A 186 -12.35 3.65 -6.98
CA VAL A 186 -12.36 4.47 -5.76
C VAL A 186 -12.37 5.97 -6.14
N PRO A 187 -13.23 6.80 -5.53
CA PRO A 187 -13.25 8.23 -5.75
C PRO A 187 -12.05 8.88 -5.04
N ALA A 188 -11.00 9.19 -5.81
CA ALA A 188 -9.76 9.73 -5.26
C ALA A 188 -9.06 10.67 -6.26
N ARG A 189 -8.28 11.62 -5.73
CA ARG A 189 -7.48 12.58 -6.54
C ARG A 189 -6.21 11.96 -7.06
N ARG A 190 -5.57 11.18 -6.20
CA ARG A 190 -4.27 10.55 -6.39
C ARG A 190 -4.39 9.07 -6.10
N SER A 191 -3.56 8.26 -6.74
CA SER A 191 -3.56 6.83 -6.48
C SER A 191 -3.14 6.54 -5.04
N ALA A 192 -2.23 7.38 -4.52
CA ALA A 192 -1.78 7.37 -3.13
C ALA A 192 -2.89 7.62 -2.10
N ASP A 193 -4.01 8.24 -2.47
CA ASP A 193 -5.10 8.57 -1.54
C ASP A 193 -6.11 7.42 -1.38
N ILE A 194 -6.02 6.37 -2.21
CA ILE A 194 -7.00 5.28 -2.23
C ILE A 194 -7.20 4.65 -0.85
N PRO A 195 -6.15 4.30 -0.08
CA PRO A 195 -6.33 3.65 1.21
C PRO A 195 -7.12 4.51 2.21
N ALA A 196 -6.74 5.79 2.39
CA ALA A 196 -7.46 6.70 3.27
C ALA A 196 -8.88 7.04 2.75
N ALA A 197 -9.08 7.11 1.43
CA ALA A 197 -10.39 7.41 0.85
C ALA A 197 -11.45 6.34 1.16
N ILE A 198 -11.04 5.09 1.30
CA ILE A 198 -11.94 3.98 1.67
C ILE A 198 -11.88 3.64 3.16
N GLY A 199 -11.01 4.29 3.94
CA GLY A 199 -10.80 3.95 5.35
C GLY A 199 -10.18 2.58 5.56
N TRP A 200 -9.26 2.17 4.69
CA TRP A 200 -8.58 0.87 4.83
C TRP A 200 -7.78 0.82 6.13
N SER A 201 -7.93 -0.27 6.89
CA SER A 201 -7.37 -0.45 8.23
C SER A 201 -6.30 -1.54 8.32
N GLY A 202 -5.75 -2.02 7.20
CA GLY A 202 -4.76 -3.09 7.22
C GLY A 202 -3.56 -2.90 8.18
N PRO A 203 -3.00 -1.69 8.32
CA PRO A 203 -1.92 -1.40 9.27
C PRO A 203 -2.35 -1.18 10.73
N LEU A 204 -3.56 -1.59 11.17
CA LEU A 204 -4.18 -1.20 12.46
C LEU A 204 -3.27 -1.38 13.70
N ASN A 205 -2.39 -2.39 13.69
CA ASN A 205 -1.47 -2.65 14.80
C ASN A 205 -0.30 -1.66 14.88
N HIS A 206 -0.06 -0.90 13.82
CA HIS A 206 1.03 0.07 13.69
C HIS A 206 0.51 1.51 13.54
N GLU A 207 -0.53 1.72 12.73
CA GLU A 207 -1.08 3.05 12.46
C GLU A 207 -2.60 2.97 12.26
N ASN A 208 -3.34 3.80 13.00
CA ASN A 208 -4.80 3.90 12.92
C ASN A 208 -5.24 5.02 11.97
N ASP A 209 -4.39 6.00 11.68
CA ASP A 209 -4.63 7.05 10.68
C ASP A 209 -3.84 6.78 9.39
N VAL A 210 -4.40 5.96 8.51
CA VAL A 210 -3.77 5.58 7.23
C VAL A 210 -3.55 6.78 6.29
N ALA A 211 -4.12 7.95 6.60
CA ALA A 211 -3.79 9.18 5.89
C ALA A 211 -2.32 9.60 6.06
N ARG A 212 -1.67 9.27 7.19
CA ARG A 212 -0.23 9.47 7.41
C ARG A 212 0.60 8.64 6.44
N LEU A 213 0.23 7.36 6.25
CA LEU A 213 0.83 6.49 5.23
C LEU A 213 0.57 7.03 3.82
N CYS A 214 -0.64 7.52 3.54
CA CYS A 214 -0.97 8.12 2.25
C CYS A 214 -0.11 9.36 1.94
N ALA A 215 0.34 10.12 2.94
CA ALA A 215 1.28 11.23 2.74
C ALA A 215 2.64 10.73 2.22
N VAL A 216 3.15 9.63 2.78
CA VAL A 216 4.35 8.94 2.28
C VAL A 216 4.14 8.43 0.85
N LEU A 217 3.00 7.77 0.59
CA LEU A 217 2.62 7.30 -0.74
C LEU A 217 2.55 8.44 -1.77
N ARG A 218 2.08 9.65 -1.38
CA ARG A 218 2.10 10.84 -2.26
C ARG A 218 3.51 11.26 -2.61
N SER A 219 4.41 11.25 -1.63
CA SER A 219 5.82 11.56 -1.86
C SER A 219 6.45 10.53 -2.81
N TRP A 220 6.16 9.24 -2.67
CA TRP A 220 6.59 8.21 -3.63
C TRP A 220 5.90 8.32 -4.98
N GLU A 221 4.64 8.77 -5.03
CA GLU A 221 3.91 9.01 -6.28
C GLU A 221 4.61 10.10 -7.10
N ASP A 222 5.10 11.14 -6.43
CA ASP A 222 5.81 12.25 -7.05
C ASP A 222 7.29 11.90 -7.38
N ARG A 223 7.98 11.11 -6.53
CA ARG A 223 9.42 10.77 -6.69
C ARG A 223 9.70 9.56 -7.56
N PHE A 224 8.86 8.53 -7.49
CA PHE A 224 9.08 7.23 -8.14
C PHE A 224 7.95 6.83 -9.11
N GLY A 225 6.92 7.69 -9.23
CA GLY A 225 5.79 7.44 -10.10
C GLY A 225 4.95 6.24 -9.65
N ILE A 226 4.85 5.98 -8.34
CA ILE A 226 4.11 4.81 -7.88
C ILE A 226 2.62 4.89 -8.17
N ARG A 227 1.96 3.74 -8.24
CA ARG A 227 0.49 3.63 -8.20
C ARG A 227 0.11 2.50 -7.26
N VAL A 228 -0.90 2.74 -6.44
CA VAL A 228 -1.55 1.69 -5.65
C VAL A 228 -2.28 0.76 -6.62
N ILE A 229 -1.86 -0.49 -6.69
CA ILE A 229 -2.41 -1.49 -7.62
C ILE A 229 -3.32 -2.46 -6.91
N ALA A 230 -2.94 -2.92 -5.71
CA ALA A 230 -3.76 -3.86 -4.97
C ALA A 230 -3.79 -3.54 -3.48
N LEU A 231 -4.93 -3.86 -2.87
CA LEU A 231 -5.12 -3.96 -1.44
C LEU A 231 -5.62 -5.37 -1.13
N ALA A 232 -5.14 -5.94 -0.03
CA ALA A 232 -5.75 -7.07 0.66
C ALA A 232 -6.14 -6.61 2.08
N PHE A 233 -6.52 -7.56 2.94
CA PHE A 233 -6.87 -7.26 4.33
C PHE A 233 -5.79 -6.40 5.02
N ASP A 234 -4.54 -6.85 4.95
CA ASP A 234 -3.36 -6.30 5.65
C ASP A 234 -2.18 -6.01 4.70
N ARG A 235 -2.43 -6.01 3.39
CA ARG A 235 -1.38 -5.88 2.38
C ARG A 235 -1.64 -4.78 1.37
N LEU A 236 -0.62 -3.99 1.09
CA LEU A 236 -0.60 -2.94 0.08
C LEU A 236 0.40 -3.28 -1.03
N VAL A 237 0.00 -3.14 -2.29
CA VAL A 237 0.86 -3.41 -3.45
C VAL A 237 0.92 -2.19 -4.35
N LEU A 238 2.13 -1.77 -4.66
CA LEU A 238 2.43 -0.63 -5.52
C LEU A 238 3.10 -1.09 -6.81
N SER A 239 2.77 -0.45 -7.93
CA SER A 239 3.64 -0.44 -9.12
C SER A 239 4.59 0.74 -9.05
N VAL A 240 5.79 0.59 -9.61
CA VAL A 240 6.87 1.58 -9.56
C VAL A 240 7.36 1.89 -10.96
N ALA A 241 7.32 3.17 -11.34
CA ALA A 241 7.69 3.66 -12.68
C ALA A 241 9.11 4.26 -12.74
N ALA A 242 9.78 4.42 -11.62
CA ALA A 242 11.19 4.79 -11.55
C ALA A 242 11.89 3.97 -10.45
N PRO A 243 12.07 2.65 -10.64
CA PRO A 243 12.73 1.84 -9.62
C PRO A 243 14.18 2.30 -9.44
N PRO A 244 14.74 2.23 -8.21
CA PRO A 244 16.15 2.53 -7.97
C PRO A 244 17.03 1.54 -8.74
N THR A 245 18.12 2.03 -9.32
CA THR A 245 18.97 1.23 -10.23
C THR A 245 20.38 0.99 -9.69
N THR A 246 20.73 1.67 -8.60
CA THR A 246 21.99 1.49 -7.88
C THR A 246 21.74 0.97 -6.48
N THR A 247 22.71 0.25 -5.91
CA THR A 247 22.63 -0.25 -4.53
C THR A 247 22.38 0.87 -3.53
N ALA A 248 23.06 2.01 -3.66
CA ALA A 248 22.90 3.13 -2.73
C ALA A 248 21.50 3.77 -2.81
N GLU A 249 20.91 3.86 -3.99
CA GLU A 249 19.52 4.32 -4.15
C GLU A 249 18.54 3.30 -3.54
N ALA A 250 18.79 2.01 -3.74
CA ALA A 250 17.95 0.94 -3.21
C ALA A 250 18.02 0.87 -1.68
N GLU A 251 19.20 1.01 -1.08
CA GLU A 251 19.38 1.08 0.38
C GLU A 251 18.63 2.30 0.97
N ALA A 252 18.69 3.47 0.31
CA ALA A 252 17.97 4.65 0.77
C ALA A 252 16.44 4.46 0.71
N VAL A 253 15.91 3.87 -0.35
CA VAL A 253 14.49 3.54 -0.47
C VAL A 253 14.09 2.45 0.53
N ALA A 254 14.95 1.45 0.76
CA ALA A 254 14.72 0.40 1.76
C ALA A 254 14.64 0.97 3.18
N ALA A 255 15.39 2.02 3.51
CA ALA A 255 15.24 2.72 4.79
C ALA A 255 13.86 3.36 4.95
N GLU A 256 13.31 3.96 3.90
CA GLU A 256 11.93 4.44 3.91
C GLU A 256 10.92 3.30 4.01
N HIS A 257 11.16 2.16 3.35
CA HIS A 257 10.29 0.99 3.47
C HIS A 257 10.28 0.42 4.88
N PHE A 258 11.44 0.36 5.55
CA PHE A 258 11.55 -0.10 6.92
C PHE A 258 10.77 0.81 7.89
N ALA A 259 10.90 2.13 7.75
CA ALA A 259 10.10 3.07 8.54
C ALA A 259 8.60 2.96 8.22
N PHE A 260 8.23 2.74 6.96
CA PHE A 260 6.83 2.67 6.55
C PHE A 260 6.12 1.37 6.94
N CYS A 261 6.86 0.26 6.95
CA CYS A 261 6.35 -1.09 7.15
C CYS A 261 7.52 -1.98 7.65
N PRO A 262 7.81 -1.96 8.96
CA PRO A 262 8.98 -2.65 9.51
C PRO A 262 8.89 -4.17 9.37
N ASP A 263 7.66 -4.72 9.38
CA ASP A 263 7.38 -6.16 9.28
C ASP A 263 7.94 -6.80 8.01
N ASN A 264 8.06 -6.03 6.92
CA ASN A 264 8.69 -6.51 5.68
C ASN A 264 10.15 -6.97 5.86
N ILE A 265 10.84 -6.49 6.89
CA ILE A 265 12.24 -6.85 7.19
C ILE A 265 12.30 -7.59 8.52
N ALA A 266 11.65 -7.07 9.58
CA ALA A 266 11.68 -7.69 10.91
C ALA A 266 11.00 -9.06 10.98
N GLN A 267 10.03 -9.32 10.09
CA GLN A 267 9.29 -10.57 10.01
C GLN A 267 9.31 -11.17 8.59
N GLY A 268 10.13 -10.61 7.71
CA GLY A 268 10.23 -11.00 6.30
C GLY A 268 11.22 -12.14 6.07
N ASP A 269 11.46 -12.44 4.79
CA ASP A 269 12.44 -13.45 4.36
C ASP A 269 13.89 -12.92 4.36
N HIS A 270 14.10 -11.64 4.70
CA HIS A 270 15.40 -10.96 4.65
C HIS A 270 15.76 -10.41 6.03
N ASP A 271 16.92 -10.80 6.55
CA ASP A 271 17.35 -10.44 7.90
C ASP A 271 17.88 -9.00 8.01
N THR A 272 18.25 -8.38 6.89
CA THR A 272 18.86 -7.04 6.88
C THR A 272 18.28 -6.12 5.81
N LEU A 273 18.35 -4.81 6.08
CA LEU A 273 17.96 -3.74 5.15
C LEU A 273 18.70 -3.84 3.82
N ARG A 274 19.98 -4.25 3.84
CA ARG A 274 20.77 -4.43 2.62
C ARG A 274 20.28 -5.60 1.76
N GLU A 275 19.97 -6.73 2.38
CA GLU A 275 19.44 -7.90 1.66
C GLU A 275 18.07 -7.59 1.08
N TYR A 276 17.19 -6.97 1.87
CA TYR A 276 15.91 -6.46 1.38
C TYR A 276 16.09 -5.47 0.22
N ALA A 277 17.03 -4.53 0.32
CA ALA A 277 17.32 -3.56 -0.74
C ALA A 277 17.80 -4.26 -2.02
N GLU A 278 18.68 -5.25 -1.92
CA GLU A 278 19.23 -5.99 -3.07
C GLU A 278 18.16 -6.85 -3.75
N HIS A 279 17.28 -7.50 -2.98
CA HIS A 279 16.35 -8.49 -3.49
C HIS A 279 14.97 -7.93 -3.87
N GLU A 280 14.42 -7.01 -3.08
CA GLU A 280 13.05 -6.51 -3.24
C GLU A 280 12.98 -5.11 -3.88
N VAL A 281 14.00 -4.27 -3.66
CA VAL A 281 13.95 -2.85 -4.04
C VAL A 281 14.75 -2.56 -5.31
N LEU A 282 15.95 -3.10 -5.44
CA LEU A 282 16.85 -2.85 -6.58
C LEU A 282 16.24 -3.35 -7.89
N ASN A 283 15.99 -2.43 -8.83
CA ASN A 283 15.25 -2.66 -10.07
C ASN A 283 13.80 -3.19 -9.86
N GLY A 284 13.29 -3.14 -8.62
CA GLY A 284 11.98 -3.63 -8.21
C GLY A 284 10.85 -2.75 -8.75
N ARG A 285 10.08 -3.29 -9.71
CA ARG A 285 8.94 -2.58 -10.34
C ARG A 285 7.64 -2.71 -9.55
N VAL A 286 7.67 -3.51 -8.50
CA VAL A 286 6.56 -3.80 -7.60
C VAL A 286 7.09 -3.68 -6.19
N TRP A 287 6.42 -2.91 -5.35
CA TRP A 287 6.67 -2.90 -3.91
C TRP A 287 5.45 -3.48 -3.21
N SER A 288 5.67 -4.34 -2.23
CA SER A 288 4.62 -4.99 -1.44
C SER A 288 4.91 -4.72 0.03
N PHE A 289 3.86 -4.38 0.77
CA PHE A 289 3.93 -4.07 2.20
C PHE A 289 2.85 -4.87 2.91
N TRP A 290 3.23 -5.58 3.97
CA TRP A 290 2.35 -6.41 4.79
C TRP A 290 2.58 -6.08 6.25
N TRP A 291 1.49 -5.90 7.00
CA TRP A 291 1.50 -5.63 8.44
C TRP A 291 0.83 -6.81 9.15
N ASP A 292 1.42 -7.29 10.25
CA ASP A 292 0.78 -8.31 11.13
C ASP A 292 0.00 -7.68 12.28
#